data_AF-A0A3E2YXI6-F1
#
_entry.id   AF-A0A3E2YXI6-F1
#
_cell.length_a   1.000
_cell.length_b   1.000
_cell.length_c   1.000
_cell.angle_alpha   90.00
_cell.angle_beta   90.00
_cell.angle_gamma   90.00
#
_symmetry.space_group_name_H-M   'P 1'
#
loop_
_entity.id
_entity.type
_entity.pdbx_description
1 polymer ?
#
loop_
_entity_poly.entity_id
_entity_poly.type
_entity_poly.pdbx_seq_one_letter_code
_entity_poly.pdbx_strand_id
1 'polypeptide(L)'
;MYPPTSSEAGRDPWVDDDVPPGPAGRAHPPAPRTGPDVDDDGPPARRGHPRRLRRSGDPGRRPDDEALDDVDEEEFEPVEVRRPLSLTVAGFAALLGVGLVLGAQTAGPGHRLPFAFIIFGVQLIFVLAWTMAMRPPALLLVGLVSAVVAAAADTAAVQSDIAGLAPLGYLAAGGFLLGVLGQLVRRVDRVRVTDSLGTTLLIVVGVVAFATLIVLSRIPAGTQAITVCLTATGVALTVARLTDAVLPWPRLAPQVPRGAAGVVAGAMAGTLASAVLGSYLVSFTPTSGAVIGLVTAATAVLADLAVGYAEAGRLMAGEPPTMWVARHMQGPLGGFALAAPAAYAMCVLFL
;
A
#
# COMPACT_ATOMS: atom_id res chain seq x y z
N MET A 1 51.13 6.32 36.76
CA MET A 1 50.78 6.33 38.19
C MET A 1 51.06 7.73 38.72
N TYR A 2 50.03 8.58 38.76
CA TYR A 2 50.00 9.88 39.44
C TYR A 2 48.53 10.19 39.78
N PRO A 3 48.19 10.32 41.06
CA PRO A 3 47.05 11.09 41.57
C PRO A 3 47.57 12.44 42.15
N PRO A 4 46.79 13.32 42.80
CA PRO A 4 45.35 13.63 42.73
C PRO A 4 45.04 15.16 42.80
N THR A 5 43.74 15.44 42.95
CA THR A 5 43.07 16.49 43.76
C THR A 5 42.71 17.86 43.19
N SER A 6 41.40 18.08 43.34
CA SER A 6 40.50 19.20 43.22
C SER A 6 40.62 20.28 44.30
N SER A 7 40.15 21.49 43.94
CA SER A 7 39.25 22.42 44.68
C SER A 7 39.54 23.83 44.13
N GLU A 8 38.69 24.85 44.10
CA GLU A 8 37.27 25.12 44.30
C GLU A 8 37.19 26.68 44.25
N ALA A 9 36.00 27.24 44.00
CA ALA A 9 35.63 28.63 44.27
C ALA A 9 36.07 29.75 43.28
N GLY A 10 35.06 30.44 42.73
CA GLY A 10 35.21 31.71 42.05
C GLY A 10 33.90 32.22 41.46
N ARG A 11 33.04 32.77 42.32
CA ARG A 11 31.76 33.44 42.01
C ARG A 11 31.92 34.65 41.08
N ASP A 12 30.82 34.95 40.36
CA ASP A 12 30.54 36.03 39.40
C ASP A 12 30.88 37.47 39.84
N PRO A 13 30.91 38.41 38.87
CA PRO A 13 29.81 39.38 38.86
C PRO A 13 29.34 39.83 37.45
N TRP A 14 28.01 39.82 37.28
CA TRP A 14 27.14 40.76 36.56
C TRP A 14 27.76 41.75 35.56
N VAL A 15 27.27 41.70 34.31
CA VAL A 15 27.01 42.88 33.47
C VAL A 15 25.62 42.70 32.84
N ASP A 16 24.67 43.49 33.33
CA ASP A 16 23.43 43.86 32.66
C ASP A 16 23.68 45.09 31.76
N ASP A 17 22.66 45.43 30.94
CA ASP A 17 22.49 46.56 30.00
C ASP A 17 22.63 46.08 28.53
N ASP A 18 21.65 46.14 27.62
CA ASP A 18 20.52 47.05 27.45
C ASP A 18 19.42 46.43 26.54
N VAL A 19 18.15 46.35 26.99
CA VAL A 19 16.97 46.48 26.07
C VAL A 19 15.79 47.18 26.79
N PRO A 20 15.08 48.15 26.15
CA PRO A 20 14.12 49.08 26.79
C PRO A 20 12.66 48.57 26.94
N PRO A 21 11.75 49.35 27.57
CA PRO A 21 10.64 48.82 28.37
C PRO A 21 9.23 48.85 27.74
N GLY A 22 8.35 47.97 28.24
CA GLY A 22 6.89 48.21 28.38
C GLY A 22 5.97 47.03 28.02
N PRO A 23 4.75 46.92 28.59
CA PRO A 23 4.30 47.29 29.93
C PRO A 23 3.71 46.11 30.75
N ALA A 24 3.77 46.33 32.06
CA ALA A 24 3.14 45.67 33.20
C ALA A 24 1.93 44.72 32.97
N GLY A 25 1.97 43.58 33.66
CA GLY A 25 0.80 42.73 33.92
C GLY A 25 1.15 41.52 34.78
N ARG A 26 1.09 41.70 36.10
CA ARG A 26 1.50 40.77 37.17
C ARG A 26 1.00 39.32 37.04
N ALA A 27 1.88 38.41 37.45
CA ALA A 27 1.61 37.02 37.78
C ALA A 27 0.66 36.84 38.97
N HIS A 28 -0.20 35.80 38.92
CA HIS A 28 -0.40 34.84 40.01
C HIS A 28 -1.20 33.60 39.53
N PRO A 29 -0.88 32.38 40.02
CA PRO A 29 -1.57 31.14 39.68
C PRO A 29 -2.86 30.96 40.50
N PRO A 30 -3.91 30.25 40.00
CA PRO A 30 -5.14 30.06 40.74
C PRO A 30 -5.01 28.94 41.80
N ALA A 31 -5.44 29.26 43.02
CA ALA A 31 -5.66 28.32 44.12
C ALA A 31 -7.01 27.56 43.95
N PRO A 32 -7.17 26.37 44.57
CA PRO A 32 -8.36 25.52 44.41
C PRO A 32 -9.53 26.03 45.25
N ARG A 33 -10.71 26.17 44.64
CA ARG A 33 -11.97 26.49 45.33
C ARG A 33 -12.76 25.21 45.62
N THR A 34 -12.78 24.85 46.89
CA THR A 34 -13.83 24.06 47.55
C THR A 34 -15.05 24.94 47.79
N GLY A 35 -16.24 24.51 47.37
CA GLY A 35 -17.51 25.15 47.72
C GLY A 35 -18.51 24.11 48.21
N PRO A 36 -19.23 24.36 49.32
CA PRO A 36 -20.36 23.54 49.75
C PRO A 36 -21.72 24.15 49.39
N ASP A 37 -22.69 23.24 49.25
CA ASP A 37 -24.15 23.29 49.50
C ASP A 37 -25.00 24.46 49.00
N VAL A 38 -25.98 24.12 48.15
CA VAL A 38 -27.19 24.90 47.90
C VAL A 38 -28.39 23.97 48.03
N ASP A 39 -29.04 24.02 49.20
CA ASP A 39 -30.45 23.69 49.40
C ASP A 39 -31.18 25.01 49.70
N ASP A 40 -32.21 25.37 48.92
CA ASP A 40 -33.50 25.84 49.47
C ASP A 40 -34.58 26.04 48.38
N ASP A 41 -35.58 25.16 48.43
CA ASP A 41 -37.03 25.34 48.41
C ASP A 41 -37.76 26.40 47.53
N GLY A 42 -38.68 25.87 46.71
CA GLY A 42 -39.89 26.55 46.22
C GLY A 42 -40.78 25.69 45.29
N PRO A 43 -42.04 25.32 45.63
CA PRO A 43 -42.91 24.45 44.82
C PRO A 43 -44.16 25.19 44.23
N PRO A 44 -45.18 24.53 43.63
CA PRO A 44 -45.36 24.41 42.18
C PRO A 44 -46.69 25.00 41.64
N ALA A 45 -46.75 25.38 40.35
CA ALA A 45 -48.00 25.83 39.71
C ALA A 45 -48.47 24.87 38.60
N ARG A 46 -49.53 24.12 38.92
CA ARG A 46 -50.42 23.39 38.02
C ARG A 46 -51.03 24.30 36.96
N ARG A 47 -51.11 23.85 35.70
CA ARG A 47 -52.23 24.11 34.78
C ARG A 47 -52.38 22.97 33.79
N GLY A 48 -53.41 22.14 34.02
CA GLY A 48 -53.93 21.20 33.04
C GLY A 48 -55.01 21.86 32.18
N HIS A 49 -55.21 21.35 30.97
CA HIS A 49 -56.43 21.37 30.15
C HIS A 49 -56.15 20.58 28.85
N PRO A 50 -57.17 20.09 28.10
CA PRO A 50 -57.98 18.93 28.43
C PRO A 50 -57.87 17.80 27.38
N ARG A 51 -58.04 16.55 27.83
CA ARG A 51 -58.23 15.38 26.97
C ARG A 51 -59.53 15.51 26.17
N ARG A 52 -59.43 15.55 24.84
CA ARG A 52 -60.56 15.29 23.94
C ARG A 52 -60.54 13.82 23.50
N LEU A 53 -61.62 13.12 23.88
CA LEU A 53 -62.04 11.83 23.34
C LEU A 53 -62.80 12.02 22.02
N ARG A 54 -62.29 11.43 20.93
CA ARG A 54 -62.95 11.02 19.67
C ARG A 54 -61.84 10.43 18.80
N ARG A 55 -61.99 9.39 17.99
CA ARG A 55 -63.08 8.49 17.61
C ARG A 55 -62.38 7.31 16.90
N SER A 56 -62.89 6.11 17.10
CA SER A 56 -62.47 4.87 16.44
C SER A 56 -62.33 4.98 14.91
N GLY A 57 -61.25 4.42 14.37
CA GLY A 57 -61.18 3.86 13.01
C GLY A 57 -60.36 4.63 11.97
N ASP A 58 -59.03 4.44 11.96
CA ASP A 58 -58.22 4.42 10.72
C ASP A 58 -56.86 3.72 11.02
N PRO A 59 -56.30 2.86 10.15
CA PRO A 59 -55.03 2.20 10.39
C PRO A 59 -53.90 3.22 10.42
N GLY A 60 -53.07 3.19 11.46
CA GLY A 60 -52.00 4.14 11.68
C GLY A 60 -50.98 4.16 10.55
N ARG A 61 -51.09 5.16 9.67
CA ARG A 61 -50.01 5.63 8.82
C ARG A 61 -49.28 6.73 9.61
N ARG A 62 -48.11 6.37 10.13
CA ARG A 62 -47.21 7.29 10.84
C ARG A 62 -46.66 8.29 9.80
N PRO A 63 -46.79 9.62 9.96
CA PRO A 63 -46.24 10.60 9.02
C PRO A 63 -44.72 10.81 9.15
N ASP A 64 -44.00 9.89 9.81
CA ASP A 64 -42.58 10.04 10.13
C ASP A 64 -41.66 9.13 9.30
N ASP A 65 -42.19 8.38 8.31
CA ASP A 65 -41.41 7.46 7.47
C ASP A 65 -41.09 8.01 6.07
N GLU A 66 -41.30 9.31 5.81
CA GLU A 66 -40.93 9.96 4.53
C GLU A 66 -39.76 10.96 4.66
N ALA A 67 -38.96 10.88 5.74
CA ALA A 67 -37.85 11.81 5.98
C ALA A 67 -36.56 11.14 6.46
N LEU A 68 -36.23 9.95 5.93
CA LEU A 68 -34.94 9.28 6.17
C LEU A 68 -34.23 8.82 4.88
N ASP A 69 -34.64 9.31 3.70
CA ASP A 69 -33.94 9.05 2.43
C ASP A 69 -32.97 10.17 2.01
N ASP A 70 -32.86 11.25 2.78
CA ASP A 70 -31.78 12.24 2.66
C ASP A 70 -30.80 12.07 3.83
N VAL A 71 -30.16 10.90 3.92
CA VAL A 71 -28.85 10.87 4.56
C VAL A 71 -27.95 11.55 3.56
N ASP A 72 -27.62 12.82 3.80
CA ASP A 72 -26.67 13.62 3.03
C ASP A 72 -25.58 12.71 2.45
N GLU A 73 -25.70 12.34 1.16
CA GLU A 73 -24.59 11.76 0.43
C GLU A 73 -23.54 12.86 0.46
N GLU A 74 -22.59 12.78 1.39
CA GLU A 74 -21.45 13.69 1.44
C GLU A 74 -20.85 13.70 0.03
N GLU A 75 -21.15 14.74 -0.74
CA GLU A 75 -20.73 14.89 -2.13
C GLU A 75 -19.24 15.20 -2.07
N PHE A 76 -18.43 14.15 -1.93
CA PHE A 76 -16.98 14.26 -1.84
C PHE A 76 -16.48 14.85 -3.16
N GLU A 77 -15.85 16.02 -3.08
CA GLU A 77 -15.23 16.67 -4.23
C GLU A 77 -14.34 15.66 -4.98
N PRO A 78 -14.62 15.36 -6.26
CA PRO A 78 -13.88 14.38 -7.01
C PRO A 78 -12.40 14.77 -7.08
N VAL A 79 -11.51 13.91 -6.56
CA VAL A 79 -10.06 14.14 -6.62
C VAL A 79 -9.63 14.37 -8.08
N GLU A 80 -8.97 15.50 -8.37
CA GLU A 80 -8.53 15.82 -9.73
C GLU A 80 -7.45 14.85 -10.21
N VAL A 81 -7.64 14.31 -11.41
CA VAL A 81 -6.61 13.48 -12.06
C VAL A 81 -5.54 14.40 -12.65
N ARG A 82 -4.37 14.43 -12.01
CA ARG A 82 -3.20 15.13 -12.55
C ARG A 82 -2.63 14.33 -13.72
N ARG A 83 -2.98 14.69 -14.96
CA ARG A 83 -2.49 14.04 -16.19
C ARG A 83 -0.98 13.73 -16.23
N PRO A 84 -0.05 14.65 -15.88
CA PRO A 84 1.39 14.34 -15.93
C PRO A 84 1.81 13.25 -14.94
N LEU A 85 1.10 13.13 -13.82
CA LEU A 85 1.30 12.09 -12.83
C LEU A 85 0.98 10.71 -13.42
N SER A 86 -0.21 10.59 -14.02
CA SER A 86 -0.65 9.32 -14.61
C SER A 86 0.27 8.87 -15.74
N LEU A 87 0.75 9.81 -16.55
CA LEU A 87 1.76 9.55 -17.59
C LEU A 87 3.09 9.06 -17.01
N THR A 88 3.54 9.62 -15.89
CA THR A 88 4.79 9.19 -15.22
C THR A 88 4.65 7.77 -14.68
N VAL A 89 3.50 7.42 -14.09
CA VAL A 89 3.22 6.05 -13.61
C VAL A 89 3.12 5.07 -14.78
N ALA A 90 2.48 5.47 -15.88
CA ALA A 90 2.42 4.68 -17.10
C ALA A 90 3.83 4.41 -17.64
N GLY A 91 4.67 5.44 -17.73
CA GLY A 91 6.08 5.30 -18.14
C GLY A 91 6.89 4.39 -17.23
N PHE A 92 6.72 4.51 -15.92
CA PHE A 92 7.36 3.63 -14.95
C PHE A 92 6.92 2.17 -15.09
N ALA A 93 5.62 1.91 -15.27
CA ALA A 93 5.09 0.57 -15.48
C ALA A 93 5.63 -0.06 -16.78
N ALA A 94 5.69 0.72 -17.86
CA ALA A 94 6.27 0.29 -19.13
C ALA A 94 7.77 -0.04 -18.99
N LEU A 95 8.55 0.85 -18.36
CA LEU A 95 9.98 0.64 -18.13
C LEU A 95 10.25 -0.57 -17.24
N LEU A 96 9.46 -0.76 -16.18
CA LEU A 96 9.57 -1.91 -15.30
C LEU A 96 9.27 -3.22 -16.05
N GLY A 97 8.20 -3.25 -16.85
CA GLY A 97 7.87 -4.40 -17.69
C GLY A 97 8.96 -4.73 -18.69
N VAL A 98 9.44 -3.74 -19.45
CA VAL A 98 10.54 -3.91 -20.42
C VAL A 98 11.81 -4.36 -19.71
N GLY A 99 12.18 -3.75 -18.59
CA GLY A 99 13.38 -4.09 -17.84
C GLY A 99 13.35 -5.53 -17.31
N LEU A 100 12.22 -5.97 -16.78
CA LEU A 100 12.05 -7.35 -16.30
C LEU A 100 12.06 -8.36 -17.45
N VAL A 101 11.40 -8.06 -18.58
CA VAL A 101 11.40 -8.92 -19.77
C VAL A 101 12.81 -9.05 -20.35
N LEU A 102 13.52 -7.93 -20.55
CA LEU A 102 14.90 -7.95 -21.02
C LEU A 102 15.82 -8.67 -20.03
N GLY A 103 15.62 -8.47 -18.73
CA GLY A 103 16.33 -9.20 -17.68
C GLY A 103 16.11 -10.71 -17.78
N ALA A 104 14.89 -11.17 -18.04
CA ALA A 104 14.58 -12.57 -18.21
C ALA A 104 15.32 -13.18 -19.41
N GLN A 105 15.53 -12.43 -20.49
CA GLN A 105 16.30 -12.89 -21.65
C GLN A 105 17.80 -13.09 -21.34
N THR A 106 18.31 -12.49 -20.27
CA THR A 106 19.69 -12.73 -19.79
C THR A 106 19.83 -14.02 -18.98
N ALA A 107 18.72 -14.62 -18.54
CA ALA A 107 18.70 -15.87 -17.78
C ALA A 107 18.91 -17.09 -18.69
N GLY A 108 20.12 -17.24 -19.23
CA GLY A 108 20.52 -18.42 -19.99
C GLY A 108 20.84 -19.63 -19.09
N PRO A 109 20.90 -20.86 -19.64
CA PRO A 109 21.40 -22.03 -18.92
C PRO A 109 22.78 -21.75 -18.29
N GLY A 110 22.88 -21.84 -16.97
CA GLY A 110 24.11 -21.57 -16.21
C GLY A 110 24.43 -20.11 -15.89
N HIS A 111 23.71 -19.12 -16.46
CA HIS A 111 23.98 -17.68 -16.28
C HIS A 111 22.76 -16.95 -15.71
N ARG A 112 22.30 -17.36 -14.52
CA ARG A 112 21.08 -16.84 -13.88
C ARG A 112 21.30 -15.63 -12.99
N LEU A 113 22.56 -15.38 -12.62
CA LEU A 113 22.96 -14.28 -11.75
C LEU A 113 22.52 -12.90 -12.27
N PRO A 114 22.66 -12.54 -13.56
CA PRO A 114 22.24 -11.23 -14.04
C PRO A 114 20.74 -10.96 -13.82
N PHE A 115 19.89 -11.94 -14.10
CA PHE A 115 18.45 -11.80 -13.87
C PHE A 115 18.13 -11.71 -12.37
N ALA A 116 18.79 -12.50 -11.52
CA ALA A 116 18.64 -12.39 -10.08
C ALA A 116 19.06 -11.02 -9.55
N PHE A 117 20.14 -10.41 -10.06
CA PHE A 117 20.52 -9.04 -9.69
C PHE A 117 19.47 -8.00 -10.08
N ILE A 118 18.84 -8.16 -11.25
CA ILE A 118 17.75 -7.28 -11.68
C ILE A 118 16.54 -7.42 -10.75
N ILE A 119 16.15 -8.66 -10.43
CA ILE A 119 15.05 -8.95 -9.50
C ILE A 119 15.35 -8.38 -8.11
N PHE A 120 16.55 -8.58 -7.59
CA PHE A 120 17.00 -8.00 -6.33
C PHE A 120 16.91 -6.48 -6.34
N GLY A 121 17.31 -5.82 -7.43
CA GLY A 121 17.15 -4.37 -7.58
C GLY A 121 15.69 -3.93 -7.50
N VAL A 122 14.78 -4.63 -8.20
CA VAL A 122 13.32 -4.36 -8.16
C VAL A 122 12.75 -4.61 -6.77
N GLN A 123 13.19 -5.67 -6.08
CA GLN A 123 12.83 -5.98 -4.71
C GLN A 123 13.24 -4.87 -3.73
N LEU A 124 14.45 -4.32 -3.86
CA LEU A 124 14.89 -3.20 -3.02
C LEU A 124 14.06 -1.94 -3.28
N ILE A 125 13.73 -1.66 -4.55
CA ILE A 125 12.83 -0.56 -4.91
C ILE A 125 11.43 -0.80 -4.32
N PHE A 126 10.92 -2.03 -4.34
CA PHE A 126 9.67 -2.42 -3.71
C PHE A 126 9.71 -2.18 -2.20
N VAL A 127 10.71 -2.70 -1.49
CA VAL A 127 10.87 -2.50 -0.05
C VAL A 127 10.94 -1.00 0.29
N LEU A 128 11.70 -0.21 -0.47
CA LEU A 128 11.81 1.24 -0.27
C LEU A 128 10.47 1.95 -0.49
N ALA A 129 9.79 1.68 -1.59
CA ALA A 129 8.51 2.30 -1.93
C ALA A 129 7.46 2.01 -0.85
N TRP A 130 7.34 0.75 -0.44
CA TRP A 130 6.33 0.34 0.55
C TRP A 130 6.66 0.79 1.97
N THR A 131 7.93 0.75 2.39
CA THR A 131 8.32 1.27 3.72
C THR A 131 8.18 2.79 3.83
N MET A 132 8.48 3.55 2.77
CA MET A 132 8.30 5.00 2.76
C MET A 132 6.83 5.43 2.72
N ALA A 133 5.98 4.63 2.06
CA ALA A 133 4.56 4.91 1.98
C ALA A 133 3.80 4.49 3.24
N MET A 134 4.03 3.28 3.76
CA MET A 134 3.30 2.78 4.94
C MET A 134 3.90 3.28 6.26
N ARG A 135 5.15 3.76 6.26
CA ARG A 135 5.88 4.27 7.44
C ARG A 135 5.68 3.38 8.68
N PRO A 136 6.03 2.08 8.60
CA PRO A 136 5.82 1.19 9.73
C PRO A 136 6.61 1.69 10.96
N PRO A 137 6.10 1.47 12.18
CA PRO A 137 6.69 2.03 13.40
C PRO A 137 8.15 1.61 13.62
N ALA A 138 8.55 0.45 13.08
CA ALA A 138 9.91 -0.05 13.07
C ALA A 138 10.52 -0.04 11.66
N LEU A 139 10.49 1.10 10.95
CA LEU A 139 10.90 1.23 9.54
C LEU A 139 12.24 0.57 9.22
N LEU A 140 13.29 0.87 9.99
CA LEU A 140 14.63 0.28 9.76
C LEU A 140 14.65 -1.24 9.91
N LEU A 141 13.94 -1.77 10.91
CA LEU A 141 13.87 -3.20 11.16
C LEU A 141 13.10 -3.89 10.02
N VAL A 142 11.92 -3.39 9.68
CA VAL A 142 11.09 -3.96 8.61
C VAL A 142 11.81 -3.89 7.27
N GLY A 143 12.46 -2.76 6.96
CA GLY A 143 13.26 -2.60 5.75
C GLY A 143 14.45 -3.57 5.70
N LEU A 144 15.23 -3.68 6.78
CA LEU A 144 16.39 -4.57 6.84
C LEU A 144 15.98 -6.04 6.75
N VAL A 145 14.97 -6.47 7.52
CA VAL A 145 14.46 -7.84 7.48
C VAL A 145 13.96 -8.17 6.07
N SER A 146 13.21 -7.27 5.44
CA SER A 146 12.70 -7.49 4.09
C SER A 146 13.82 -7.56 3.05
N ALA A 147 14.87 -6.74 3.16
CA ALA A 147 16.03 -6.79 2.28
C ALA A 147 16.85 -8.08 2.46
N VAL A 148 16.99 -8.56 3.70
CA VAL A 148 17.64 -9.86 3.97
C VAL A 148 16.81 -11.01 3.40
N VAL A 149 15.49 -10.97 3.57
CA VAL A 149 14.57 -11.97 2.99
C VAL A 149 14.64 -11.96 1.47
N ALA A 150 14.71 -10.77 0.85
CA ALA A 150 14.90 -10.60 -0.59
C ALA A 150 16.18 -11.31 -1.08
N ALA A 151 17.33 -10.99 -0.47
CA ALA A 151 18.60 -11.61 -0.80
C ALA A 151 18.60 -13.13 -0.58
N ALA A 152 17.99 -13.59 0.52
CA ALA A 152 17.87 -15.01 0.83
C ALA A 152 16.95 -15.73 -0.17
N ALA A 153 15.84 -15.12 -0.57
CA ALA A 153 14.89 -15.66 -1.54
C ALA A 153 15.52 -15.79 -2.91
N ASP A 154 16.25 -14.78 -3.37
CA ASP A 154 16.96 -14.80 -4.65
C ASP A 154 18.09 -15.83 -4.63
N THR A 155 18.86 -15.89 -3.54
CA THR A 155 19.93 -16.89 -3.36
C THR A 155 19.35 -18.30 -3.38
N ALA A 156 18.27 -18.55 -2.64
CA ALA A 156 17.59 -19.84 -2.62
C ALA A 156 17.02 -20.18 -4.00
N ALA A 157 16.39 -19.24 -4.70
CA ALA A 157 15.83 -19.46 -6.03
C ALA A 157 16.92 -19.79 -7.08
N VAL A 158 18.12 -19.22 -6.96
CA VAL A 158 19.26 -19.51 -7.83
C VAL A 158 19.91 -20.86 -7.48
N GLN A 159 20.14 -21.14 -6.19
CA GLN A 159 20.97 -22.25 -5.72
C GLN A 159 20.22 -23.55 -5.46
N SER A 160 18.91 -23.53 -5.22
CA SER A 160 18.16 -24.76 -4.89
C SER A 160 18.26 -25.77 -6.03
N ASP A 161 18.55 -27.04 -5.76
CA ASP A 161 18.62 -28.06 -6.80
C ASP A 161 17.27 -28.25 -7.50
N ILE A 162 16.20 -28.27 -6.71
CA ILE A 162 14.82 -28.40 -7.19
C ILE A 162 14.24 -27.02 -7.44
N ALA A 163 13.74 -26.78 -8.66
CA ALA A 163 13.00 -25.57 -9.02
C ALA A 163 11.58 -25.62 -8.43
N GLY A 164 11.46 -25.36 -7.13
CA GLY A 164 10.19 -25.37 -6.41
C GLY A 164 9.98 -24.13 -5.55
N LEU A 165 8.73 -23.88 -5.17
CA LEU A 165 8.36 -22.72 -4.33
C LEU A 165 8.53 -22.97 -2.82
N ALA A 166 8.80 -24.22 -2.40
CA ALA A 166 8.88 -24.56 -0.97
C ALA A 166 9.93 -23.71 -0.21
N PRO A 167 11.18 -23.52 -0.70
CA PRO A 167 12.15 -22.66 -0.03
C PRO A 167 11.68 -21.22 0.12
N LEU A 168 10.97 -20.68 -0.88
CA LEU A 168 10.40 -19.33 -0.84
C LEU A 168 9.30 -19.22 0.22
N GLY A 169 8.46 -20.24 0.36
CA GLY A 169 7.44 -20.31 1.42
C GLY A 169 8.04 -20.27 2.83
N TYR A 170 9.12 -21.03 3.07
CA TYR A 170 9.83 -20.99 4.36
C TYR A 170 10.45 -19.62 4.65
N LEU A 171 11.00 -18.96 3.64
CA LEU A 171 11.58 -17.62 3.77
C LEU A 171 10.53 -16.55 4.02
N ALA A 172 9.36 -16.64 3.38
CA ALA A 172 8.22 -15.76 3.67
C ALA A 172 7.77 -15.91 5.14
N ALA A 173 7.58 -17.16 5.60
CA ALA A 173 7.18 -17.44 6.98
C ALA A 173 8.24 -16.97 7.98
N GLY A 174 9.52 -17.32 7.76
CA GLY A 174 10.63 -16.93 8.61
C GLY A 174 10.84 -15.42 8.66
N GLY A 175 10.80 -14.74 7.51
CA GLY A 175 10.90 -13.29 7.40
C GLY A 175 9.77 -12.56 8.16
N PHE A 176 8.54 -13.03 8.00
CA PHE A 176 7.40 -12.51 8.75
C PHE A 176 7.58 -12.70 10.26
N LEU A 177 7.94 -13.91 10.71
CA LEU A 177 8.19 -14.21 12.13
C LEU A 177 9.30 -13.34 12.72
N LEU A 178 10.41 -13.14 12.00
CA LEU A 178 11.49 -12.24 12.42
C LEU A 178 11.02 -10.80 12.54
N GLY A 179 10.19 -10.33 11.60
CA GLY A 179 9.55 -9.02 11.67
C GLY A 179 8.67 -8.87 12.91
N VAL A 180 7.84 -9.87 13.21
CA VAL A 180 6.99 -9.90 14.41
C VAL A 180 7.84 -9.87 15.68
N LEU A 181 8.84 -10.75 15.78
CA LEU A 181 9.71 -10.85 16.95
C LEU A 181 10.47 -9.54 17.19
N GLY A 182 11.02 -8.92 16.16
CA GLY A 182 11.71 -7.66 16.30
C GLY A 182 10.79 -6.50 16.72
N GLN A 183 9.51 -6.53 16.33
CA GLN A 183 8.51 -5.57 16.80
C GLN A 183 8.14 -5.81 18.28
N LEU A 184 8.03 -7.07 18.71
CA LEU A 184 7.74 -7.44 20.11
C LEU A 184 8.88 -7.02 21.05
N VAL A 185 10.14 -7.26 20.66
CA VAL A 185 11.32 -6.89 21.47
C VAL A 185 11.42 -5.38 21.66
N ARG A 186 11.05 -4.59 20.64
CA ARG A 186 11.16 -3.13 20.67
C ARG A 186 10.03 -2.43 21.45
N ARG A 187 9.07 -3.18 22.01
CA ARG A 187 7.88 -2.65 22.74
C ARG A 187 7.17 -1.55 21.96
N VAL A 188 6.76 -1.85 20.73
CA VAL A 188 5.92 -0.92 19.94
C VAL A 188 4.55 -0.77 20.62
N ASP A 189 3.99 0.44 20.58
CA ASP A 189 2.65 0.74 21.11
C ASP A 189 1.62 -0.29 20.64
N ARG A 190 0.98 -0.95 21.61
CA ARG A 190 0.03 -2.06 21.36
C ARG A 190 -1.14 -1.66 20.46
N VAL A 191 -1.42 -0.36 20.34
CA VAL A 191 -2.50 0.24 19.56
C VAL A 191 -2.29 0.09 18.04
N ARG A 192 -1.05 -0.10 17.57
CA ARG A 192 -0.74 -0.17 16.12
C ARG A 192 -0.16 -1.51 15.65
N VAL A 193 -0.32 -2.57 16.45
CA VAL A 193 0.30 -3.87 16.17
C VAL A 193 -0.27 -4.51 14.89
N THR A 194 -1.58 -4.50 14.70
CA THR A 194 -2.23 -5.09 13.52
C THR A 194 -1.80 -4.41 12.22
N ASP A 195 -1.74 -3.08 12.21
CA ASP A 195 -1.32 -2.27 11.06
C ASP A 195 0.17 -2.52 10.71
N SER A 196 1.02 -2.61 11.73
CA SER A 196 2.45 -2.94 11.58
C SER A 196 2.68 -4.36 11.06
N LEU A 197 1.90 -5.33 11.54
CA LEU A 197 1.96 -6.74 11.09
C LEU A 197 1.49 -6.88 9.64
N GLY A 198 0.37 -6.25 9.28
CA GLY A 198 -0.16 -6.24 7.91
C GLY A 198 0.85 -5.66 6.93
N THR A 199 1.46 -4.53 7.27
CA THR A 199 2.51 -3.91 6.45
C THR A 199 3.74 -4.80 6.31
N THR A 200 4.19 -5.41 7.40
CA THR A 200 5.37 -6.31 7.38
C THR A 200 5.10 -7.54 6.53
N LEU A 201 3.93 -8.15 6.68
CA LEU A 201 3.50 -9.30 5.88
C LEU A 201 3.44 -8.94 4.39
N LEU A 202 2.80 -7.83 4.05
CA LEU A 202 2.68 -7.36 2.67
C LEU A 202 4.05 -7.18 2.04
N ILE A 203 4.97 -6.50 2.75
CA ILE A 203 6.32 -6.27 2.21
C ILE A 203 7.02 -7.60 2.00
N VAL A 204 7.11 -8.45 3.03
CA VAL A 204 7.79 -9.75 2.99
C VAL A 204 7.24 -10.65 1.88
N VAL A 205 5.92 -10.76 1.77
CA VAL A 205 5.26 -11.56 0.73
C VAL A 205 5.55 -10.97 -0.66
N GLY A 206 5.51 -9.65 -0.81
CA GLY A 206 5.81 -8.99 -2.08
C GLY A 206 7.23 -9.23 -2.57
N VAL A 207 8.24 -9.17 -1.69
CA VAL A 207 9.63 -9.47 -2.07
C VAL A 207 9.79 -10.93 -2.49
N VAL A 208 9.20 -11.85 -1.73
CA VAL A 208 9.23 -13.29 -2.05
C VAL A 208 8.48 -13.59 -3.35
N ALA A 209 7.40 -12.88 -3.63
CA ALA A 209 6.64 -13.02 -4.86
C ALA A 209 7.49 -12.68 -6.10
N PHE A 210 8.37 -11.68 -6.04
CA PHE A 210 9.31 -11.43 -7.15
C PHE A 210 10.31 -12.57 -7.37
N ALA A 211 10.76 -13.23 -6.30
CA ALA A 211 11.69 -14.36 -6.42
C ALA A 211 11.09 -15.56 -7.16
N THR A 212 9.75 -15.65 -7.26
CA THR A 212 9.11 -16.70 -8.07
C THR A 212 9.45 -16.58 -9.56
N LEU A 213 9.81 -15.39 -10.07
CA LEU A 213 10.27 -15.22 -11.44
C LEU A 213 11.63 -15.91 -11.67
N ILE A 214 12.52 -15.88 -10.67
CA ILE A 214 13.81 -16.56 -10.74
C ILE A 214 13.56 -18.08 -10.78
N VAL A 215 12.67 -18.60 -9.94
CA VAL A 215 12.30 -20.02 -9.96
C VAL A 215 11.65 -20.38 -11.31
N LEU A 216 10.73 -19.55 -11.80
CA LEU A 216 10.04 -19.75 -13.06
C LEU A 216 11.01 -19.85 -14.23
N SER A 217 12.07 -19.02 -14.28
CA SER A 217 13.09 -19.07 -15.34
C SER A 217 13.82 -20.43 -15.47
N ARG A 218 13.63 -21.33 -14.50
CA ARG A 218 14.26 -22.65 -14.45
C ARG A 218 13.35 -23.79 -14.87
N ILE A 219 12.05 -23.51 -15.04
CA ILE A 219 11.04 -24.50 -15.43
C ILE A 219 10.94 -24.51 -16.97
N PRO A 220 10.63 -25.66 -17.61
CA PRO A 220 10.31 -25.70 -19.03
C PRO A 220 9.26 -24.64 -19.41
N ALA A 221 9.46 -23.96 -20.55
CA ALA A 221 8.66 -22.80 -20.98
C ALA A 221 8.66 -21.59 -20.01
N GLY A 222 9.50 -21.60 -18.96
CA GLY A 222 9.53 -20.57 -17.93
C GLY A 222 9.91 -19.18 -18.43
N THR A 223 11.04 -19.04 -19.13
CA THR A 223 11.46 -17.74 -19.71
C THR A 223 10.42 -17.20 -20.68
N GLN A 224 9.87 -18.09 -21.51
CA GLN A 224 8.78 -17.80 -22.44
C GLN A 224 7.52 -17.28 -21.72
N ALA A 225 7.10 -17.96 -20.65
CA ALA A 225 5.99 -17.54 -19.80
C ALA A 225 6.27 -16.19 -19.13
N ILE A 226 7.50 -15.94 -18.65
CA ILE A 226 7.91 -14.65 -18.09
C ILE A 226 7.77 -13.54 -19.14
N THR A 227 8.31 -13.73 -20.36
CA THR A 227 8.21 -12.76 -21.45
C THR A 227 6.75 -12.40 -21.72
N VAL A 228 5.89 -13.40 -21.89
CA VAL A 228 4.49 -13.21 -22.25
C VAL A 228 3.71 -12.57 -21.11
N CYS A 229 3.83 -13.11 -19.89
CA CYS A 229 3.09 -12.63 -18.72
C CYS A 229 3.50 -11.23 -18.28
N LEU A 230 4.80 -10.93 -18.23
CA LEU A 230 5.28 -9.62 -17.79
C LEU A 230 5.06 -8.55 -18.84
N THR A 231 5.06 -8.91 -20.14
CA THR A 231 4.63 -7.98 -21.18
C THR A 231 3.14 -7.68 -21.06
N ALA A 232 2.31 -8.70 -20.80
CA ALA A 232 0.88 -8.52 -20.55
C ALA A 232 0.65 -7.57 -19.36
N THR A 233 1.34 -7.78 -18.25
CA THR A 233 1.29 -6.93 -17.05
C THR A 233 1.75 -5.50 -17.34
N GLY A 234 2.89 -5.33 -18.01
CA GLY A 234 3.41 -4.01 -18.38
C GLY A 234 2.45 -3.23 -19.29
N VAL A 235 1.93 -3.88 -20.34
CA VAL A 235 0.93 -3.29 -21.24
C VAL A 235 -0.34 -2.95 -20.47
N ALA A 236 -0.85 -3.85 -19.64
CA ALA A 236 -2.09 -3.63 -18.91
C ALA A 236 -2.01 -2.43 -17.98
N LEU A 237 -0.96 -2.34 -17.17
CA LEU A 237 -0.75 -1.23 -16.24
C LEU A 237 -0.51 0.09 -16.99
N THR A 238 0.27 0.06 -18.07
CA THR A 238 0.53 1.25 -18.89
C THR A 238 -0.76 1.76 -19.51
N VAL A 239 -1.51 0.90 -20.18
CA VAL A 239 -2.78 1.27 -20.83
C VAL A 239 -3.79 1.73 -19.79
N ALA A 240 -3.92 1.06 -18.65
CA ALA A 240 -4.81 1.51 -17.58
C ALA A 240 -4.53 2.95 -17.16
N ARG A 241 -3.25 3.31 -16.96
CA ARG A 241 -2.86 4.68 -16.56
C ARG A 241 -2.98 5.71 -17.68
N LEU A 242 -2.74 5.32 -18.93
CA LEU A 242 -2.99 6.19 -20.08
C LEU A 242 -4.49 6.47 -20.22
N THR A 243 -5.33 5.44 -20.09
CA THR A 243 -6.78 5.58 -20.14
C THR A 243 -7.28 6.44 -18.98
N ASP A 244 -6.82 6.23 -17.75
CA ASP A 244 -7.18 7.08 -16.60
C ASP A 244 -6.79 8.55 -16.81
N ALA A 245 -5.73 8.83 -17.58
CA ALA A 245 -5.31 10.20 -17.89
C ALA A 245 -6.23 10.93 -18.89
N VAL A 246 -6.88 10.18 -19.79
CA VAL A 246 -7.70 10.71 -20.89
C VAL A 246 -9.19 10.61 -20.59
N LEU A 247 -9.62 9.46 -20.05
CA LEU A 247 -11.01 9.10 -19.80
C LEU A 247 -11.18 8.59 -18.35
N PRO A 248 -11.09 9.48 -17.35
CA PRO A 248 -11.21 9.10 -15.93
C PRO A 248 -12.63 8.69 -15.51
N TRP A 249 -13.59 8.66 -16.43
CA TRP A 249 -14.99 8.32 -16.21
C TRP A 249 -15.40 7.07 -17.00
N PRO A 250 -16.22 6.17 -16.44
CA PRO A 250 -16.80 6.18 -15.09
C PRO A 250 -15.79 5.81 -14.00
N ARG A 251 -15.84 6.51 -12.86
CA ARG A 251 -15.00 6.20 -11.68
C ARG A 251 -15.53 4.98 -10.94
N LEU A 252 -14.62 4.17 -10.39
CA LEU A 252 -15.02 3.04 -9.53
C LEU A 252 -15.43 3.50 -8.12
N ALA A 253 -14.83 4.58 -7.64
CA ALA A 253 -15.22 5.29 -6.42
C ALA A 253 -14.83 6.77 -6.57
N PRO A 254 -15.60 7.73 -6.04
CA PRO A 254 -15.28 9.16 -6.12
C PRO A 254 -13.89 9.51 -5.58
N GLN A 255 -13.47 8.80 -4.52
CA GLN A 255 -12.24 9.05 -3.75
C GLN A 255 -11.00 8.37 -4.35
N VAL A 256 -11.17 7.49 -5.34
CA VAL A 256 -10.05 6.78 -5.97
C VAL A 256 -9.78 7.38 -7.35
N PRO A 257 -8.54 7.80 -7.67
CA PRO A 257 -8.18 8.35 -8.98
C PRO A 257 -8.02 7.23 -10.03
N ARG A 258 -9.05 6.40 -10.19
CA ARG A 258 -9.09 5.22 -11.08
C ARG A 258 -10.41 5.16 -11.84
N GLY A 259 -10.33 5.11 -13.17
CA GLY A 259 -11.48 4.83 -14.02
C GLY A 259 -11.71 3.33 -14.16
N ALA A 260 -12.98 2.92 -14.12
CA ALA A 260 -13.37 1.56 -14.50
C ALA A 260 -12.95 1.27 -15.95
N ALA A 261 -12.99 2.29 -16.81
CA ALA A 261 -12.52 2.22 -18.19
C ALA A 261 -11.04 1.83 -18.27
N GLY A 262 -10.18 2.40 -17.42
CA GLY A 262 -8.75 2.07 -17.40
C GLY A 262 -8.49 0.63 -16.98
N VAL A 263 -9.24 0.12 -15.99
CA VAL A 263 -9.15 -1.27 -15.54
C VAL A 263 -9.49 -2.24 -16.68
N VAL A 264 -10.63 -2.03 -17.34
CA VAL A 264 -11.09 -2.90 -18.42
C VAL A 264 -10.18 -2.81 -19.65
N ALA A 265 -9.85 -1.59 -20.09
CA ALA A 265 -8.99 -1.37 -21.25
C ALA A 265 -7.58 -1.94 -21.03
N GLY A 266 -7.01 -1.75 -19.83
CA GLY A 266 -5.73 -2.33 -19.44
C GLY A 266 -5.75 -3.85 -19.50
N ALA A 267 -6.72 -4.50 -18.85
CA ALA A 267 -6.83 -5.95 -18.86
C ALA A 267 -7.01 -6.52 -20.28
N MET A 268 -7.84 -5.89 -21.10
CA MET A 268 -8.04 -6.28 -22.50
C MET A 268 -6.77 -6.12 -23.33
N ALA A 269 -6.06 -5.00 -23.20
CA ALA A 269 -4.83 -4.74 -23.94
C ALA A 269 -3.69 -5.69 -23.53
N GLY A 270 -3.55 -5.98 -22.24
CA GLY A 270 -2.58 -6.96 -21.75
C GLY A 270 -2.89 -8.38 -22.25
N THR A 271 -4.17 -8.77 -22.24
CA THR A 271 -4.64 -10.05 -22.78
C THR A 271 -4.33 -10.17 -24.27
N LEU A 272 -4.65 -9.13 -25.05
CA LEU A 272 -4.38 -9.09 -26.48
C LEU A 272 -2.88 -9.17 -26.78
N ALA A 273 -2.06 -8.37 -26.07
CA ALA A 273 -0.61 -8.38 -26.22
C ALA A 273 -0.03 -9.76 -25.94
N SER A 274 -0.51 -10.42 -24.87
CA SER A 274 -0.12 -11.79 -24.52
C SER A 274 -0.51 -12.81 -25.57
N ALA A 275 -1.72 -12.73 -26.10
CA ALA A 275 -2.20 -13.63 -27.15
C ALA A 275 -1.33 -13.53 -28.42
N VAL A 276 -1.05 -12.29 -28.85
CA VAL A 276 -0.22 -12.00 -30.04
C VAL A 276 1.23 -12.44 -29.81
N LEU A 277 1.86 -12.03 -28.71
CA LEU A 277 3.26 -12.37 -28.44
C LEU A 277 3.43 -13.86 -28.18
N GLY A 278 2.50 -14.47 -27.43
CA GLY A 278 2.46 -15.91 -27.20
C GLY A 278 2.39 -16.71 -28.50
N SER A 279 1.55 -16.28 -29.44
CA SER A 279 1.41 -16.96 -30.73
C SER A 279 2.61 -16.79 -31.65
N TYR A 280 3.19 -15.58 -31.73
CA TYR A 280 4.24 -15.28 -32.72
C TYR A 280 5.67 -15.56 -32.23
N LEU A 281 5.95 -15.35 -30.94
CA LEU A 281 7.32 -15.40 -30.42
C LEU A 281 7.63 -16.66 -29.64
N VAL A 282 6.59 -17.32 -29.12
CA VAL A 282 6.73 -18.36 -28.09
C VAL A 282 6.01 -19.67 -28.48
N SER A 283 5.33 -19.69 -29.63
CA SER A 283 4.61 -20.86 -30.16
C SER A 283 3.51 -21.40 -29.23
N PHE A 284 3.00 -20.57 -28.33
CA PHE A 284 1.77 -20.90 -27.61
C PHE A 284 0.57 -20.81 -28.56
N THR A 285 -0.48 -21.57 -28.27
CA THR A 285 -1.75 -21.32 -28.95
C THR A 285 -2.25 -19.92 -28.58
N PRO A 286 -2.92 -19.18 -29.49
CA PRO A 286 -3.47 -17.86 -29.18
C PRO A 286 -4.37 -17.88 -27.95
N THR A 287 -5.12 -18.97 -27.76
CA THR A 287 -6.00 -19.18 -26.60
C THR A 287 -5.20 -19.33 -25.31
N SER A 288 -4.16 -20.17 -25.28
CA SER A 288 -3.29 -20.31 -24.11
C SER A 288 -2.63 -18.98 -23.76
N GLY A 289 -2.08 -18.29 -24.76
CA GLY A 289 -1.48 -16.95 -24.60
C GLY A 289 -2.47 -15.93 -24.05
N ALA A 290 -3.71 -15.93 -24.53
CA ALA A 290 -4.77 -15.07 -24.01
C ALA A 290 -5.10 -15.40 -22.55
N VAL A 291 -5.26 -16.67 -22.18
CA VAL A 291 -5.64 -17.09 -20.82
C VAL A 291 -4.56 -16.71 -19.81
N ILE A 292 -3.29 -17.04 -20.07
CA ILE A 292 -2.20 -16.71 -19.16
C ILE A 292 -2.05 -15.18 -19.03
N GLY A 293 -2.18 -14.45 -20.14
CA GLY A 293 -2.11 -13.00 -20.17
C GLY A 293 -3.25 -12.32 -19.44
N LEU A 294 -4.47 -12.85 -19.58
CA LEU A 294 -5.64 -12.36 -18.87
C LEU A 294 -5.46 -12.47 -17.36
N VAL A 295 -5.00 -13.64 -16.89
CA VAL A 295 -4.78 -13.87 -15.45
C VAL A 295 -3.73 -12.90 -14.90
N THR A 296 -2.58 -12.74 -15.57
CA THR A 296 -1.51 -11.87 -15.06
C THR A 296 -1.83 -10.38 -15.23
N ALA A 297 -2.49 -9.97 -16.32
CA ALA A 297 -2.95 -8.61 -16.54
C ALA A 297 -4.03 -8.22 -15.53
N ALA A 298 -5.05 -9.06 -15.33
CA ALA A 298 -6.11 -8.80 -14.36
C ALA A 298 -5.56 -8.74 -12.94
N THR A 299 -4.70 -9.70 -12.56
CA THR A 299 -4.06 -9.71 -11.24
C THR A 299 -3.28 -8.42 -11.01
N ALA A 300 -2.49 -7.98 -11.99
CA ALA A 300 -1.71 -6.76 -11.87
C ALA A 300 -2.57 -5.51 -11.75
N VAL A 301 -3.60 -5.38 -12.59
CA VAL A 301 -4.51 -4.22 -12.58
C VAL A 301 -5.30 -4.16 -11.27
N LEU A 302 -5.77 -5.30 -10.75
CA LEU A 302 -6.47 -5.36 -9.47
C LEU A 302 -5.55 -5.05 -8.28
N ALA A 303 -4.31 -5.54 -8.31
CA ALA A 303 -3.31 -5.22 -7.31
C ALA A 303 -2.99 -3.72 -7.29
N ASP A 304 -2.77 -3.14 -8.46
CA ASP A 304 -2.57 -1.71 -8.64
C ASP A 304 -3.80 -0.96 -8.09
N LEU A 305 -5.02 -1.36 -8.47
CA LEU A 305 -6.27 -0.76 -8.00
C LEU A 305 -6.41 -0.81 -6.47
N ALA A 306 -6.08 -1.95 -5.85
CA ALA A 306 -6.10 -2.13 -4.41
C ALA A 306 -5.18 -1.15 -3.67
N VAL A 307 -4.01 -0.83 -4.25
CA VAL A 307 -3.13 0.23 -3.71
C VAL A 307 -3.84 1.59 -3.73
N GLY A 308 -4.56 1.90 -4.81
CA GLY A 308 -5.34 3.14 -4.91
C GLY A 308 -6.45 3.24 -3.86
N TYR A 309 -7.17 2.15 -3.61
CA TYR A 309 -8.17 2.09 -2.53
C TYR A 309 -7.55 2.18 -1.13
N ALA A 310 -6.42 1.51 -0.90
CA ALA A 310 -5.72 1.58 0.37
C ALA A 310 -5.24 3.01 0.68
N GLU A 311 -4.77 3.74 -0.33
CA GLU A 311 -4.42 5.15 -0.19
C GLU A 311 -5.63 6.03 0.11
N ALA A 312 -6.71 5.88 -0.66
CA ALA A 312 -7.94 6.64 -0.45
C ALA A 312 -8.49 6.42 0.97
N GLY A 313 -8.50 5.17 1.45
CA GLY A 313 -8.94 4.84 2.81
C GLY A 313 -8.10 5.52 3.90
N ARG A 314 -6.78 5.61 3.71
CA ARG A 314 -5.89 6.32 4.65
C ARG A 314 -6.13 7.82 4.67
N LEU A 315 -6.37 8.42 3.50
CA LEU A 315 -6.70 9.85 3.39
C LEU A 315 -8.05 10.15 4.06
N MET A 316 -9.05 9.29 3.88
CA MET A 316 -10.34 9.41 4.56
C MET A 316 -10.23 9.23 6.07
N ALA A 317 -9.27 8.42 6.55
CA ALA A 317 -8.95 8.28 7.97
C ALA A 317 -8.15 9.47 8.56
N GLY A 318 -7.88 10.52 7.76
CA GLY A 318 -7.16 11.72 8.20
C GLY A 318 -5.64 11.54 8.30
N GLU A 319 -5.07 10.48 7.72
CA GLU A 319 -3.63 10.30 7.71
C GLU A 319 -2.92 11.25 6.73
N PRO A 320 -1.70 11.73 7.07
CA PRO A 320 -0.97 12.62 6.18
C PRO A 320 -0.59 11.92 4.88
N PRO A 321 -0.62 12.63 3.73
CA PRO A 321 -0.24 12.06 2.45
C PRO A 321 1.23 11.59 2.48
N THR A 322 1.46 10.41 1.91
CA THR A 322 2.80 9.82 1.81
C THR A 322 3.69 10.62 0.85
N MET A 323 5.01 10.45 0.95
CA MET A 323 5.94 11.10 0.01
C MET A 323 5.57 10.76 -1.44
N TRP A 324 5.54 11.79 -2.28
CA TRP A 324 5.00 11.73 -3.64
C TRP A 324 5.60 10.59 -4.47
N VAL A 325 6.91 10.39 -4.47
CA VAL A 325 7.55 9.35 -5.30
C VAL A 325 7.13 7.94 -4.87
N ALA A 326 7.15 7.64 -3.58
CA ALA A 326 6.88 6.30 -3.05
C ALA A 326 5.48 5.81 -3.42
N ARG A 327 4.49 6.69 -3.31
CA ARG A 327 3.07 6.44 -3.55
C ARG A 327 2.76 5.99 -4.97
N HIS A 328 3.33 6.68 -5.95
CA HIS A 328 3.06 6.43 -7.36
C HIS A 328 3.80 5.19 -7.89
N MET A 329 4.83 4.73 -7.18
CA MET A 329 5.55 3.50 -7.51
C MET A 329 4.88 2.24 -6.93
N GLN A 330 4.17 2.34 -5.80
CA GLN A 330 3.55 1.18 -5.12
C GLN A 330 2.60 0.39 -6.02
N GLY A 331 1.80 1.11 -6.80
CA GLY A 331 0.79 0.51 -7.66
C GLY A 331 1.39 -0.46 -8.70
N PRO A 332 2.24 0.02 -9.62
CA PRO A 332 2.90 -0.86 -10.59
C PRO A 332 3.77 -1.94 -9.94
N LEU A 333 4.53 -1.59 -8.89
CA LEU A 333 5.37 -2.56 -8.17
C LEU A 333 4.54 -3.68 -7.53
N GLY A 334 3.41 -3.35 -6.90
CA GLY A 334 2.45 -4.33 -6.38
C GLY A 334 1.80 -5.16 -7.49
N GLY A 335 1.49 -4.53 -8.62
CA GLY A 335 1.00 -5.18 -9.83
C GLY A 335 1.94 -6.27 -10.34
N PHE A 336 3.22 -5.95 -10.52
CA PHE A 336 4.22 -6.92 -10.94
C PHE A 336 4.51 -7.97 -9.86
N ALA A 337 4.52 -7.59 -8.59
CA ALA A 337 4.74 -8.52 -7.48
C ALA A 337 3.66 -9.61 -7.44
N LEU A 338 2.37 -9.27 -7.63
CA LEU A 338 1.30 -10.28 -7.67
C LEU A 338 1.19 -10.99 -9.02
N ALA A 339 1.58 -10.37 -10.12
CA ALA A 339 1.64 -11.03 -11.42
C ALA A 339 2.72 -12.14 -11.48
N ALA A 340 3.81 -12.01 -10.72
CA ALA A 340 4.90 -12.99 -10.69
C ALA A 340 4.48 -14.42 -10.25
N PRO A 341 3.83 -14.62 -9.09
CA PRO A 341 3.35 -15.94 -8.69
C PRO A 341 2.17 -16.42 -9.56
N ALA A 342 1.36 -15.49 -10.08
CA ALA A 342 0.31 -15.83 -11.05
C ALA A 342 0.91 -16.40 -12.34
N ALA A 343 1.96 -15.79 -12.88
CA ALA A 343 2.69 -16.29 -14.04
C ALA A 343 3.29 -17.67 -13.78
N TYR A 344 3.85 -17.90 -12.59
CA TYR A 344 4.35 -19.21 -12.18
C TYR A 344 3.23 -20.25 -12.18
N ALA A 345 2.10 -19.95 -11.55
CA ALA A 345 0.96 -20.86 -11.48
C ALA A 345 0.41 -21.18 -12.87
N MET A 346 0.27 -20.17 -13.74
CA MET A 346 -0.18 -20.36 -15.11
C MET A 346 0.80 -21.21 -15.92
N CYS A 347 2.10 -21.01 -15.77
CA CYS A 347 3.10 -21.83 -16.44
C CYS A 347 3.03 -23.29 -16.01
N VAL A 348 2.91 -23.57 -14.72
CA VAL A 348 2.90 -24.96 -14.22
C VAL A 348 1.58 -25.69 -14.51
N LEU A 349 0.46 -24.97 -14.56
CA LEU A 349 -0.87 -25.56 -14.71
C LEU A 349 -1.35 -25.64 -16.16
N PHE A 350 -0.87 -24.77 -17.06
CA PHE A 350 -1.40 -24.63 -18.42
C PHE A 350 -0.38 -24.80 -19.56
N LEU A 351 0.94 -24.81 -19.27
CA LEU A 351 2.00 -24.91 -20.27
C LEU A 351 2.86 -26.15 -20.04
#